data_AF-A0A383D3J9-F1
#
_entry.id   AF-A0A383D3J9-F1
#
_cell.length_a   1.000
_cell.length_b   1.000
_cell.length_c   1.000
_cell.angle_alpha   90.00
_cell.angle_beta   90.00
_cell.angle_gamma   90.00
#
_symmetry.space_group_name_H-M   'P 1'
#
loop_
_entity.id
_entity.type
_entity.pdbx_description
1 polymer ?
#
loop_
_entity_poly.entity_id
_entity_poly.type
_entity_poly.pdbx_seq_one_letter_code
_entity_poly.pdbx_strand_id
1 'polypeptide(L)' 'NGKSLLPAGVKKINGTFEKGDHILVKDQNDSECARGLTSFSSIEIEKIKGSHSSKIKNILGYSSREEIIHKDDLVKV' A
#
# COMPACT_ATOMS: atom_id res chain seq x y z
N ASN A 1 3.21 16.82 2.15
CA ASN A 1 2.37 16.92 0.93
C ASN A 1 1.20 15.93 0.87
N GLY A 2 0.76 15.28 1.96
CA GLY A 2 -0.51 14.52 1.97
C GLY A 2 -0.77 13.63 0.74
N LYS A 3 0.25 12.87 0.32
CA LYS A 3 0.18 12.03 -0.88
C LYS A 3 -0.14 10.59 -0.48
N SER A 4 -0.84 9.87 -1.35
CA SER A 4 -1.12 8.44 -1.19
C SER A 4 0.15 7.61 -1.17
N LEU A 5 0.09 6.44 -0.53
CA LEU A 5 1.14 5.43 -0.61
C LEU A 5 0.93 4.60 -1.88
N LEU A 6 1.81 4.77 -2.87
CA LEU A 6 1.78 4.01 -4.12
C LEU A 6 2.58 2.71 -4.01
N PRO A 7 2.26 1.66 -4.80
CA PRO A 7 3.01 0.40 -4.78
C PRO A 7 4.51 0.59 -5.06
N ALA A 8 4.85 1.54 -5.94
CA ALA A 8 6.24 1.89 -6.27
C ALA A 8 7.07 2.32 -5.04
N GLY A 9 6.43 2.83 -3.98
CA GLY A 9 7.09 3.22 -2.73
C GLY A 9 7.23 2.09 -1.71
N VAL A 10 6.62 0.93 -1.94
CA VAL A 10 6.61 -0.20 -1.00
C VAL A 10 7.81 -1.12 -1.28
N LYS A 11 8.70 -1.27 -0.28
CA LYS A 11 9.87 -2.17 -0.36
C LYS A 11 9.61 -3.55 0.22
N LYS A 12 8.81 -3.62 1.29
CA LYS A 12 8.55 -4.83 2.07
C LYS A 12 7.18 -4.74 2.72
N ILE A 13 6.54 -5.89 2.90
CA ILE A 13 5.37 -6.04 3.76
C ILE A 13 5.69 -7.08 4.84
N ASN A 14 4.98 -6.98 5.96
CA ASN A 14 5.12 -7.88 7.09
C ASN A 14 3.72 -8.23 7.63
N GLY A 15 3.48 -9.53 7.82
CA GLY A 15 2.19 -10.05 8.28
C GLY A 15 1.18 -10.29 7.14
N THR A 16 -0.03 -10.68 7.55
CA THR A 16 -1.17 -10.93 6.67
C THR A 16 -2.28 -9.97 7.03
N PHE A 17 -2.89 -9.39 6.00
CA PHE A 17 -3.98 -8.43 6.13
C PHE A 17 -4.80 -8.43 4.85
N GLU A 18 -6.06 -8.04 4.96
CA GLU A 18 -7.00 -7.98 3.86
C GLU A 18 -7.28 -6.53 3.45
N LYS A 19 -7.95 -6.38 2.30
CA LYS A 19 -8.43 -5.06 1.85
C LYS A 19 -9.35 -4.45 2.90
N GLY A 20 -9.08 -3.19 3.25
CA GLY A 20 -9.83 -2.43 4.25
C GLY A 20 -9.23 -2.53 5.65
N ASP A 21 -8.23 -3.37 5.88
CA ASP A 21 -7.58 -3.45 7.19
C ASP A 21 -6.75 -2.20 7.48
N HIS A 22 -6.69 -1.87 8.78
CA HIS A 22 -5.86 -0.80 9.30
C HIS A 22 -4.43 -1.30 9.53
N ILE A 23 -3.48 -0.75 8.77
CA ILE A 23 -2.09 -1.20 8.76
C ILE A 23 -1.12 -0.08 9.17
N LEU A 24 0.02 -0.50 9.72
CA LEU A 24 1.14 0.38 10.02
C LEU A 24 2.01 0.61 8.78
N VAL A 25 2.43 1.86 8.59
CA VAL A 25 3.45 2.24 7.61
C VAL A 25 4.71 2.62 8.38
N LYS A 26 5.80 1.94 8.03
CA LYS A 26 7.12 2.19 8.60
C LYS A 26 8.07 2.76 7.56
N ASP A 27 9.00 3.59 8.01
CA ASP A 27 10.09 4.05 7.18
C ASP A 27 11.21 2.98 7.05
N GLN A 28 12.30 3.35 6.39
CA GLN A 28 13.45 2.45 6.16
C GLN A 28 14.24 2.09 7.43
N ASN A 29 14.02 2.78 8.54
CA ASN A 29 14.62 2.51 9.84
C ASN A 29 13.70 1.67 10.74
N ASP A 30 12.60 1.13 10.19
CA ASP A 30 11.56 0.39 10.91
C ASP A 30 10.78 1.25 11.93
N SER A 31 10.89 2.57 11.83
CA SER A 31 10.13 3.53 12.64
C SER A 31 8.76 3.75 12.04
N GLU A 32 7.73 3.72 12.88
CA GLU A 32 6.37 4.05 12.47
C GLU A 32 6.30 5.52 12.00
N CYS A 33 5.74 5.74 10.82
CA CYS A 33 5.61 7.09 10.25
C CYS A 33 4.16 7.44 9.86
N ALA A 34 3.30 6.43 9.67
CA ALA A 34 1.89 6.61 9.40
C ALA A 34 1.10 5.32 9.69
N ARG A 35 -0.23 5.44 9.70
CA ARG A 35 -1.17 4.32 9.63
C ARG A 35 -2.27 4.62 8.62
N GLY A 36 -2.91 3.59 8.10
CA GLY A 36 -4.04 3.80 7.19
C GLY A 36 -4.73 2.52 6.75
N LEU A 37 -5.81 2.70 5.97
CA LEU A 37 -6.59 1.59 5.43
C LEU A 37 -6.02 1.13 4.10
N THR A 38 -5.73 -0.16 3.98
CA THR A 38 -5.18 -0.71 2.73
C THR A 38 -6.26 -0.96 1.68
N SER A 39 -5.94 -0.68 0.42
CA SER A 39 -6.79 -0.94 -0.75
C SER A 39 -6.67 -2.37 -1.29
N PHE A 40 -5.69 -3.13 -0.79
CA PHE A 40 -5.30 -4.46 -1.28
C PHE A 40 -4.92 -5.39 -0.12
N SER A 41 -5.08 -6.70 -0.31
CA SER A 41 -4.58 -7.68 0.65
C SER A 41 -3.05 -7.81 0.60
N SER A 42 -2.45 -8.40 1.63
CA SER A 42 -1.00 -8.64 1.67
C SER A 42 -0.52 -9.46 0.46
N ILE A 43 -1.32 -10.43 0.01
CA ILE A 43 -1.04 -11.26 -1.17
C ILE A 43 -1.00 -10.42 -2.44
N GLU A 44 -1.92 -9.48 -2.60
CA GLU A 44 -1.97 -8.60 -3.76
C GLU A 44 -0.83 -7.59 -3.73
N ILE A 45 -0.57 -6.96 -2.58
CA ILE A 45 0.54 -6.01 -2.41
C ILE A 45 1.87 -6.69 -2.72
N GLU A 46 2.08 -7.93 -2.29
CA GLU A 46 3.32 -8.66 -2.58
C GLU A 46 3.58 -8.79 -4.09
N LYS A 47 2.53 -8.90 -4.90
CA LYS A 47 2.63 -8.98 -6.36
C LYS A 47 2.90 -7.63 -7.02
N ILE A 48 2.36 -6.54 -6.47
CA ILE A 48 2.42 -5.19 -7.10
C ILE A 48 3.45 -4.26 -6.46
N LYS A 49 4.05 -4.60 -5.33
CA LYS A 49 5.07 -3.77 -4.67
C LYS A 49 6.23 -3.46 -5.63
N GLY A 50 6.75 -2.24 -5.56
CA GLY A 50 7.78 -1.74 -6.48
C GLY A 50 7.29 -1.52 -7.93
N SER A 51 6.05 -1.88 -8.28
CA SER A 51 5.50 -1.64 -9.61
C SER A 51 4.90 -0.24 -9.74
N HIS A 52 4.88 0.26 -10.98
CA HIS A 52 4.14 1.46 -11.33
C HIS A 52 2.62 1.19 -11.28
N SER A 53 1.79 2.16 -10.87
CA SER A 53 0.34 1.97 -10.69
C SER A 53 -0.36 1.46 -11.96
N SER A 54 0.05 1.95 -13.12
CA SER A 54 -0.46 1.50 -14.42
C SER A 54 -0.29 0.00 -14.71
N LYS A 55 0.60 -0.70 -13.99
CA LYS A 55 0.80 -2.15 -14.14
C LYS A 55 -0.12 -2.98 -13.25
N ILE A 56 -0.77 -2.39 -12.24
CA ILE A 56 -1.59 -3.11 -11.25
C ILE A 56 -2.66 -3.95 -11.94
N LYS A 57 -3.41 -3.33 -12.88
CA LYS A 57 -4.47 -4.02 -13.63
C LYS A 57 -3.96 -5.27 -14.37
N ASN A 58 -2.77 -5.18 -14.96
CA ASN A 58 -2.17 -6.30 -15.70
C ASN A 58 -1.68 -7.41 -14.76
N ILE A 59 -1.17 -7.05 -13.58
CA ILE A 59 -0.64 -8.02 -12.60
C ILE A 59 -1.79 -8.73 -11.84
N LEU A 60 -2.84 -7.99 -11.47
CA LEU A 60 -3.96 -8.51 -10.69
C LEU A 60 -5.11 -9.05 -11.55
N GLY A 61 -5.19 -8.64 -12.82
CA GLY A 61 -6.20 -9.09 -13.77
C GLY A 61 -7.55 -8.37 -13.67
N TYR A 62 -7.66 -7.30 -12.87
CA TYR A 62 -8.89 -6.53 -12.71
C TYR A 62 -8.60 -5.04 -12.52
N SER A 63 -9.59 -4.18 -12.79
CA SER A 63 -9.46 -2.73 -12.58
C SER A 63 -9.64 -2.40 -11.09
N SER A 64 -8.67 -1.68 -10.50
CA SER A 64 -8.59 -1.43 -9.07
C SER A 64 -8.08 -0.01 -8.77
N ARG A 65 -7.88 0.32 -7.48
CA ARG A 65 -7.23 1.57 -7.08
C ARG A 65 -5.76 1.59 -7.52
N GLU A 66 -5.20 2.78 -7.67
CA GLU A 66 -3.80 2.95 -8.06
C GLU A 66 -2.85 3.03 -6.86
N GLU A 67 -3.39 3.32 -5.68
CA GLU A 67 -2.67 3.43 -4.43
C GLU A 67 -2.91 2.24 -3.49
N ILE A 68 -1.90 1.94 -2.68
CA ILE A 68 -2.00 1.00 -1.56
C ILE A 68 -2.81 1.62 -0.42
N ILE A 69 -2.50 2.86 -0.04
CA ILE A 69 -3.26 3.63 0.94
C ILE A 69 -3.53 4.99 0.34
N HIS A 70 -4.80 5.37 0.25
CA HIS A 70 -5.18 6.70 -0.22
C HIS A 70 -4.80 7.77 0.80
N LYS A 71 -4.43 8.96 0.34
CA LYS A 71 -4.03 10.07 1.22
C LYS A 71 -5.05 10.41 2.32
N ASP A 72 -6.34 10.24 2.03
CA ASP A 72 -7.43 10.55 2.97
C ASP A 72 -7.64 9.42 3.99
N ASP A 73 -7.17 8.22 3.63
CA ASP A 73 -7.17 7.03 4.48
C ASP A 73 -5.81 6.84 5.19
N LEU A 74 -4.90 7.82 5.10
CA LEU A 74 -3.54 7.78 5.64
C LEU A 74 -3.33 8.92 6.65
N VAL A 75 -3.02 8.55 7.89
CA VAL A 75 -2.72 9.50 8.98
C VAL A 75 -1.26 9.34 9.39
N LYS A 76 -0.53 10.46 9.45
CA LYS A 76 0.86 10.48 9.92
C LYS A 76 0.92 10.48 11.44
N VAL A 77 1.97 9.87 11.97
CA VAL A 77 2.33 9.93 13.39
C VAL A 77 3.25 11.13 13.64
#